data_AF-A0A2T2VQM0-F1
#
_entry.id   AF-A0A2T2VQM0-F1
#
_cell.length_a   1.000
_cell.length_b   1.000
_cell.length_c   1.000
_cell.angle_alpha   90.00
_cell.angle_beta   90.00
_cell.angle_gamma   90.00
#
_symmetry.space_group_name_H-M   'P 1'
#
loop_
_entity.id
_entity.type
_entity.pdbx_description
1 polymer ?
#
loop_
_entity_poly.entity_id
_entity_poly.type
_entity_poly.pdbx_seq_one_letter_code
_entity_poly.pdbx_strand_id
1 'polypeptide(L)'
;MNSCFHFVVVFNSLSFCPSPISVISDGKYKLNVRTSFNWWYKNSNVASLVMKFTKLIIVFWLFIAVIGCRNTVDFPGSNIELSFSADTIYLDTVFTGLASSTRMLKVFNNSNENMVIDRIYLGRSTESFYRMNVDGISGLDISNTEVLANDSIYIFIEISPDALGSNELIYKDSIWFENGSKRQHVDLVTTVWDAIYHFPTNVLTINRTAPLPPVKLAYSILDENEIWDNSKPHVVYGYAVVDSAHTLTIEPGTQVHFHNGSGLWVYRDGELHVDPLQTGSMNNAVVFQGDRLEPSYEWVPGQWGGLLGGVFIQGGSATKATLSNLIIKNATTALRVDSAWNTTPNAELNNVIITHSSRVSLYGGYANVTGRNVAIGPSGVYGLYALGGTYLFEHCSINNTWSFSSRSGSGIGLVNFFDDANNNRYTRAIQASFSNSFIGGNLSSEVALGIDPLETFDVSFEHCAIEIEPNPEAGHYALTDTTMFKSSEFNLNWDFLPCPWIPQEEWKLVPDSSSTLFGKAIPTPFTPVFDLGGNVRQQPATIGALERP
;
A
#
# COMPACT_ATOMS: atom_id res chain seq x y z
N MET A 1 58.40 -1.50 -5.54
CA MET A 1 57.83 -2.61 -6.34
C MET A 1 56.35 -2.27 -6.53
N ASN A 2 56.02 -1.58 -7.63
CA ASN A 2 55.38 -2.13 -8.85
C ASN A 2 53.94 -2.64 -8.54
N SER A 3 52.84 -2.20 -9.14
CA SER A 3 52.59 -1.38 -10.35
C SER A 3 51.13 -0.87 -10.40
N CYS A 4 50.92 0.13 -11.25
CA CYS A 4 49.70 0.78 -11.76
C CYS A 4 48.47 -0.10 -12.07
N PHE A 5 47.24 0.46 -11.97
CA PHE A 5 46.49 1.00 -13.13
C PHE A 5 45.31 1.90 -12.67
N HIS A 6 45.21 3.05 -13.34
CA HIS A 6 44.18 4.10 -13.25
C HIS A 6 43.23 3.94 -14.44
N PHE A 7 41.94 4.26 -14.29
CA PHE A 7 41.18 5.06 -15.26
C PHE A 7 39.85 5.52 -14.63
N VAL A 8 39.74 6.84 -14.42
CA VAL A 8 38.50 7.57 -14.13
C VAL A 8 38.27 8.49 -15.34
N VAL A 9 37.11 8.39 -15.98
CA VAL A 9 36.69 9.27 -17.07
C VAL A 9 35.75 10.31 -16.49
N VAL A 10 36.17 11.59 -16.51
CA VAL A 10 35.31 12.76 -16.27
C VAL A 10 35.15 13.47 -17.61
N PHE A 11 33.90 13.55 -18.09
CA PHE A 11 33.52 14.37 -19.24
C PHE A 11 33.25 15.81 -18.77
N ASN A 12 33.99 16.77 -19.32
CA ASN A 12 33.67 18.19 -19.27
C ASN A 12 33.04 18.60 -20.61
N SER A 13 31.78 19.05 -20.57
CA SER A 13 31.08 19.71 -21.66
C SER A 13 31.21 21.24 -21.50
N LEU A 14 31.80 21.90 -22.50
CA LEU A 14 31.86 23.36 -22.61
C LEU A 14 30.73 23.84 -23.52
N SER A 15 29.90 24.71 -22.97
CA SER A 15 28.80 25.44 -23.61
C SER A 15 29.22 26.85 -24.04
N PHE A 16 28.39 27.42 -24.92
CA PHE A 16 28.56 28.59 -25.79
C PHE A 16 28.60 29.98 -25.13
N CYS A 17 29.21 30.92 -25.89
CA CYS A 17 28.97 32.38 -25.99
C CYS A 17 29.50 33.33 -24.88
N PRO A 18 29.64 34.65 -25.14
CA PRO A 18 30.20 35.35 -26.30
C PRO A 18 31.28 36.39 -25.89
N SER A 19 31.92 37.00 -26.90
CA SER A 19 32.93 38.05 -26.85
C SER A 19 32.52 39.35 -26.12
N PRO A 20 33.49 40.08 -25.53
CA PRO A 20 33.44 41.53 -25.42
C PRO A 20 34.38 42.20 -26.43
N ILE A 21 33.79 43.13 -27.16
CA ILE A 21 34.44 44.16 -27.99
C ILE A 21 35.32 45.03 -27.09
N SER A 22 36.60 45.17 -27.43
CA SER A 22 37.46 46.24 -26.93
C SER A 22 38.04 47.04 -28.09
N VAL A 23 37.80 48.35 -28.02
CA VAL A 23 38.28 49.40 -28.90
C VAL A 23 39.78 49.58 -28.67
N ILE A 24 40.60 49.47 -29.71
CA ILE A 24 41.99 49.93 -29.70
C ILE A 24 42.23 50.83 -30.92
N SER A 25 42.82 51.98 -30.60
CA SER A 25 43.16 53.14 -31.41
C SER A 25 44.26 52.89 -32.46
N ASP A 26 44.15 53.68 -33.53
CA ASP A 26 45.20 54.22 -34.41
C ASP A 26 46.63 53.66 -34.31
N GLY A 27 47.08 53.06 -35.42
CA GLY A 27 48.48 52.71 -35.65
C GLY A 27 48.74 52.33 -37.10
N LYS A 28 49.16 53.31 -37.91
CA LYS A 28 49.57 53.19 -39.32
C LYS A 28 50.62 52.10 -39.54
N TYR A 29 50.36 51.06 -40.35
CA TYR A 29 51.39 50.43 -41.19
C TYR A 29 50.78 49.85 -42.49
N LYS A 30 51.30 50.30 -43.63
CA LYS A 30 50.99 49.81 -44.99
C LYS A 30 51.51 48.38 -45.16
N LEU A 31 50.63 47.44 -45.50
CA LEU A 31 50.99 46.07 -45.91
C LEU A 31 51.04 45.98 -47.43
N ASN A 32 52.26 45.85 -47.95
CA ASN A 32 52.56 45.61 -49.37
C ASN A 32 52.80 44.10 -49.54
N VAL A 33 51.74 43.32 -49.80
CA VAL A 33 51.83 41.87 -50.01
C VAL A 33 52.20 41.61 -51.47
N ARG A 34 53.47 41.83 -51.79
CA ARG A 34 54.05 41.47 -53.09
C ARG A 34 55.35 40.71 -52.88
N THR A 35 55.36 39.67 -52.04
CA THR A 35 56.42 38.63 -51.99
C THR A 35 56.06 37.54 -50.97
N SER A 36 55.40 36.48 -51.43
CA SER A 36 55.46 35.13 -50.80
C SER A 36 54.65 34.05 -51.54
N PHE A 37 54.15 34.31 -52.75
CA PHE A 37 53.46 33.29 -53.57
C PHE A 37 54.39 32.32 -54.33
N ASN A 38 55.71 32.42 -54.16
CA ASN A 38 56.70 31.64 -54.93
C ASN A 38 57.49 30.60 -54.12
N TRP A 39 56.95 30.11 -52.99
CA TRP A 39 57.56 29.00 -52.24
C TRP A 39 56.68 27.73 -52.17
N TRP A 40 55.68 27.58 -53.05
CA TRP A 40 54.89 26.34 -53.14
C TRP A 40 54.87 25.72 -54.54
N TYR A 41 55.80 26.12 -55.41
CA TYR A 41 55.94 25.60 -56.78
C TYR A 41 57.36 25.12 -57.08
N LYS A 42 57.99 24.46 -56.09
CA LYS A 42 59.30 23.82 -56.26
C LYS A 42 59.35 22.48 -55.52
N ASN A 43 58.38 21.61 -55.77
CA ASN A 43 58.48 20.17 -55.55
C ASN A 43 57.40 19.45 -56.38
N SER A 44 57.81 18.87 -57.51
CA SER A 44 56.93 18.15 -58.46
C SER A 44 56.20 16.95 -57.84
N ASN A 45 56.64 16.46 -56.67
CA ASN A 45 55.95 15.41 -55.92
C ASN A 45 54.75 15.91 -55.09
N VAL A 46 54.70 17.19 -54.69
CA VAL A 46 53.63 17.74 -53.84
C VAL A 46 52.37 18.04 -54.67
N ALA A 47 52.52 18.56 -55.89
CA ALA A 47 51.38 18.80 -56.78
C ALA A 47 50.67 17.49 -57.21
N SER A 48 51.44 16.42 -57.43
CA SER A 48 50.93 15.06 -57.69
C SER A 48 50.17 14.49 -56.49
N LEU A 49 50.69 14.69 -55.27
CA LEU A 49 50.07 14.24 -54.03
C LEU A 49 48.77 15.00 -53.74
N VAL A 50 48.76 16.32 -53.93
CA VAL A 50 47.58 17.18 -53.74
C VAL A 50 46.47 16.84 -54.73
N MET A 51 46.80 16.58 -56.01
CA MET A 51 45.83 16.14 -57.03
C MET A 51 45.27 14.73 -56.75
N LYS A 52 46.07 13.82 -56.18
CA LYS A 52 45.60 12.48 -55.75
C LYS A 52 44.68 12.58 -54.52
N PHE A 53 45.00 13.44 -53.56
CA PHE A 53 44.15 13.71 -52.39
C PHE A 53 42.83 14.40 -52.76
N THR A 54 42.82 15.36 -53.70
CA THR A 54 41.56 15.98 -54.17
C THR A 54 40.67 14.98 -54.90
N LYS A 55 41.23 14.08 -55.70
CA LYS A 55 40.47 12.98 -56.32
C LYS A 55 39.90 12.03 -55.26
N LEU A 56 40.66 11.70 -54.22
CA LEU A 56 40.21 10.85 -53.12
C LEU A 56 39.06 11.50 -52.32
N ILE A 57 39.17 12.80 -52.05
CA ILE A 57 38.13 13.59 -51.37
C ILE A 57 36.87 13.66 -52.23
N ILE A 58 36.98 13.91 -53.54
CA ILE A 58 35.83 13.93 -54.45
C ILE A 58 35.15 12.56 -54.52
N VAL A 59 35.92 11.47 -54.60
CA VAL A 59 35.38 10.10 -54.58
C VAL A 59 34.73 9.78 -53.24
N PHE A 60 35.29 10.23 -52.12
CA PHE A 60 34.72 10.07 -50.78
C PHE A 60 33.40 10.85 -50.62
N TRP A 61 33.33 12.09 -51.11
CA TRP A 61 32.10 12.87 -51.16
C TRP A 61 31.04 12.25 -52.09
N LEU A 62 31.47 11.69 -53.23
CA LEU A 62 30.58 10.92 -54.10
C LEU A 62 30.04 9.68 -53.38
N PHE A 63 30.89 8.98 -52.60
CA PHE A 63 30.53 7.79 -51.85
C PHE A 63 29.54 8.11 -50.72
N ILE A 64 29.73 9.21 -50.00
CA ILE A 64 28.77 9.70 -48.98
C ILE A 64 27.42 10.05 -49.63
N ALA A 65 27.42 10.60 -50.85
CA ALA A 65 26.19 10.93 -51.56
C ALA A 65 25.36 9.69 -51.98
N VAL A 66 25.99 8.53 -52.21
CA VAL A 66 25.27 7.28 -52.57
C VAL A 66 24.74 6.54 -51.33
N ILE A 67 25.29 6.78 -50.13
CA ILE A 67 24.85 6.12 -48.88
C ILE A 67 23.64 6.85 -48.26
N GLY A 68 23.25 8.01 -48.79
CA GLY A 68 22.15 8.83 -48.29
C GLY A 68 20.73 8.38 -48.66
N CYS A 69 20.52 7.17 -49.21
CA CYS A 69 19.18 6.62 -49.40
C CYS A 69 18.55 6.26 -48.06
N ARG A 70 17.90 7.23 -47.42
CA ARG A 70 16.94 6.97 -46.35
C ARG A 70 15.70 6.37 -47.02
N ASN A 71 15.45 5.08 -46.80
CA ASN A 71 14.18 4.47 -47.18
C ASN A 71 13.06 5.27 -46.49
N THR A 72 12.17 5.88 -47.27
CA THR A 72 10.92 6.40 -46.74
C THR A 72 10.11 5.19 -46.30
N VAL A 73 9.67 5.18 -45.04
CA VAL A 73 8.76 4.15 -44.54
C VAL A 73 7.40 4.49 -45.13
N ASP A 74 6.96 3.69 -46.10
CA ASP A 74 5.65 3.84 -46.71
C ASP A 74 4.62 3.06 -45.87
N PHE A 75 3.39 3.60 -45.80
CA PHE A 75 2.24 3.00 -45.11
C PHE A 75 1.12 2.68 -46.10
N PRO A 76 1.30 1.67 -46.97
CA PRO A 76 0.33 1.34 -48.01
C PRO A 76 -0.94 0.64 -47.50
N GLY A 77 -0.89 0.06 -46.29
CA GLY A 77 -1.94 -0.78 -45.75
C GLY A 77 -3.23 -0.01 -45.47
N SER A 78 -4.34 -0.49 -46.02
CA SER A 78 -5.69 0.01 -45.78
C SER A 78 -6.69 -1.15 -45.72
N ASN A 79 -7.78 -0.99 -44.95
CA ASN A 79 -8.80 -2.03 -44.70
C ASN A 79 -8.27 -3.28 -43.98
N ILE A 80 -7.26 -3.12 -43.15
CA ILE A 80 -6.67 -4.23 -42.41
C ILE A 80 -7.37 -4.35 -41.06
N GLU A 81 -7.60 -5.60 -40.65
CA GLU A 81 -8.24 -5.91 -39.37
C GLU A 81 -7.19 -5.93 -38.25
N LEU A 82 -7.42 -5.13 -37.22
CA LEU A 82 -6.57 -5.05 -36.05
C LEU A 82 -6.88 -6.22 -35.11
N SER A 83 -5.88 -6.65 -34.35
CA SER A 83 -6.10 -7.56 -33.21
C SER A 83 -5.83 -6.80 -31.91
N PHE A 84 -6.56 -7.14 -30.85
CA PHE A 84 -6.47 -6.46 -29.56
C PHE A 84 -5.98 -7.43 -28.49
N SER A 85 -5.29 -6.92 -27.47
CA SER A 85 -4.93 -7.74 -26.31
C SER A 85 -6.13 -8.15 -25.45
N ALA A 86 -7.27 -7.45 -25.59
CA ALA A 86 -8.52 -7.74 -24.91
C ALA A 86 -9.70 -7.16 -25.70
N ASP A 87 -10.86 -7.83 -25.63
CA ASP A 87 -12.12 -7.35 -26.25
C ASP A 87 -12.89 -6.41 -25.32
N THR A 88 -12.65 -6.51 -24.00
CA THR A 88 -13.19 -5.62 -22.98
C THR A 88 -12.11 -5.29 -21.96
N ILE A 89 -11.92 -4.00 -21.67
CA ILE A 89 -11.06 -3.50 -20.60
C ILE A 89 -11.95 -3.16 -19.41
N TYR A 90 -11.82 -3.94 -18.35
CA TYR A 90 -12.36 -3.59 -17.05
C TYR A 90 -11.35 -2.71 -16.32
N LEU A 91 -11.73 -1.48 -15.98
CA LEU A 91 -10.95 -0.66 -15.06
C LEU A 91 -11.47 -0.88 -13.64
N ASP A 92 -10.60 -0.62 -12.68
CA ASP A 92 -10.87 -0.83 -11.26
C ASP A 92 -12.03 0.00 -10.75
N THR A 93 -12.67 -0.44 -9.67
CA THR A 93 -13.64 0.40 -8.99
C THR A 93 -12.97 1.72 -8.57
N VAL A 94 -13.65 2.84 -8.81
CA VAL A 94 -13.14 4.16 -8.43
C VAL A 94 -14.17 4.94 -7.64
N PHE A 95 -13.70 5.81 -6.76
CA PHE A 95 -14.56 6.79 -6.14
C PHE A 95 -14.79 7.99 -7.07
N THR A 96 -15.98 8.60 -6.99
CA THR A 96 -16.35 9.78 -7.79
C THR A 96 -15.41 10.96 -7.52
N GLY A 97 -14.82 11.56 -8.55
CA GLY A 97 -13.89 12.70 -8.43
C GLY A 97 -12.40 12.34 -8.29
N LEU A 98 -12.05 11.04 -8.30
CA LEU A 98 -10.67 10.57 -8.31
C LEU A 98 -10.34 9.82 -9.61
N ALA A 99 -9.10 9.99 -10.09
CA ALA A 99 -8.61 9.25 -11.26
C ALA A 99 -8.29 7.79 -10.91
N SER A 100 -8.55 6.88 -11.84
CA SER A 100 -8.20 5.46 -11.71
C SER A 100 -6.70 5.20 -11.89
N SER A 101 -6.30 3.97 -11.59
CA SER A 101 -5.07 3.42 -12.17
C SER A 101 -5.15 3.39 -13.71
N THR A 102 -4.01 3.50 -14.38
CA THR A 102 -3.93 3.41 -15.84
C THR A 102 -3.95 1.94 -16.29
N ARG A 103 -4.83 1.59 -17.23
CA ARG A 103 -4.88 0.29 -17.91
C ARG A 103 -4.25 0.37 -19.30
N MET A 104 -3.65 -0.72 -19.75
CA MET A 104 -2.97 -0.81 -21.04
C MET A 104 -3.76 -1.72 -21.98
N LEU A 105 -4.02 -1.22 -23.19
CA LEU A 105 -4.50 -1.99 -24.33
C LEU A 105 -3.40 -2.01 -25.41
N LYS A 106 -3.03 -3.21 -25.89
CA LYS A 106 -2.17 -3.35 -27.07
C LYS A 106 -3.04 -3.55 -28.30
N VAL A 107 -2.71 -2.81 -29.36
CA VAL A 107 -3.37 -2.92 -30.66
C VAL A 107 -2.33 -3.41 -31.67
N PHE A 108 -2.59 -4.56 -32.26
CA PHE A 108 -1.64 -5.28 -33.12
C PHE A 108 -2.01 -5.12 -34.58
N ASN A 109 -1.01 -4.78 -35.39
CA ASN A 109 -1.02 -4.97 -36.82
C ASN A 109 -0.34 -6.31 -37.14
N ASN A 110 -1.13 -7.37 -37.26
CA ASN A 110 -0.62 -8.71 -37.61
C ASN A 110 -0.36 -8.89 -39.12
N SER A 111 -0.54 -7.85 -39.92
CA SER A 111 -0.26 -7.91 -41.36
C SER A 111 1.22 -7.68 -41.66
N ASN A 112 1.61 -8.01 -42.88
CA ASN A 112 2.94 -7.77 -43.42
C ASN A 112 3.10 -6.38 -44.06
N GLU A 113 2.13 -5.48 -43.89
CA GLU A 113 2.16 -4.13 -44.44
C GLU A 113 2.12 -3.09 -43.30
N ASN A 114 2.89 -2.01 -43.44
CA ASN A 114 2.75 -0.86 -42.57
C ASN A 114 1.42 -0.16 -42.89
N MET A 115 0.73 0.34 -41.87
CA MET A 115 -0.58 0.97 -42.00
C MET A 115 -0.71 2.26 -41.19
N VAL A 116 -1.72 3.05 -41.54
CA VAL A 116 -2.21 4.15 -40.72
C VAL A 116 -3.60 3.79 -40.24
N ILE A 117 -3.83 3.79 -38.92
CA ILE A 117 -5.18 3.77 -38.36
C ILE A 117 -5.77 5.16 -38.58
N ASP A 118 -6.86 5.24 -39.34
CA ASP A 118 -7.45 6.53 -39.75
C ASP A 118 -7.92 7.31 -38.52
N ARG A 119 -8.55 6.61 -37.57
CA ARG A 119 -9.11 7.22 -36.37
C ARG A 119 -9.21 6.24 -35.20
N ILE A 120 -8.88 6.73 -34.02
CA ILE A 120 -9.03 6.07 -32.72
C ILE A 120 -9.79 7.05 -31.81
N TYR A 121 -10.99 6.70 -31.35
CA TYR A 121 -11.82 7.63 -30.58
C TYR A 121 -12.70 6.93 -29.54
N LEU A 122 -13.11 7.66 -28.50
CA LEU A 122 -14.06 7.17 -27.52
C LEU A 122 -15.50 7.27 -28.03
N GLY A 123 -16.30 6.23 -27.82
CA GLY A 123 -17.68 6.11 -28.30
C GLY A 123 -18.59 7.22 -27.81
N ARG A 124 -18.38 7.69 -26.57
CA ARG A 124 -19.10 8.85 -25.99
C ARG A 124 -18.46 10.20 -26.29
N SER A 125 -17.34 10.24 -27.01
CA SER A 125 -16.60 11.47 -27.36
C SER A 125 -16.36 12.38 -26.14
N THR A 126 -16.80 13.64 -26.18
CA THR A 126 -16.59 14.63 -25.10
C THR A 126 -17.35 14.32 -23.82
N GLU A 127 -18.37 13.47 -23.89
CA GLU A 127 -19.15 13.01 -22.73
C GLU A 127 -18.51 11.79 -22.07
N SER A 128 -17.33 11.35 -22.54
CA SER A 128 -16.60 10.26 -21.93
C SER A 128 -15.84 10.73 -20.70
N PHE A 129 -16.01 10.03 -19.59
CA PHE A 129 -15.14 10.18 -18.42
C PHE A 129 -13.81 9.42 -18.56
N TYR A 130 -13.66 8.60 -19.61
CA TYR A 130 -12.38 7.97 -19.93
C TYR A 130 -11.46 8.98 -20.61
N ARG A 131 -10.17 8.86 -20.31
CA ARG A 131 -9.09 9.51 -21.02
C ARG A 131 -8.23 8.41 -21.63
N MET A 132 -7.71 8.69 -22.81
CA MET A 132 -6.78 7.79 -23.46
C MET A 132 -5.52 8.53 -23.93
N ASN A 133 -4.43 7.78 -23.96
CA ASN A 133 -3.17 8.16 -24.58
C ASN A 133 -2.75 7.04 -25.53
N VAL A 134 -2.64 7.36 -26.82
CA VAL A 134 -2.27 6.43 -27.88
C VAL A 134 -0.82 6.72 -28.27
N ASP A 135 0.08 5.79 -27.95
CA ASP A 135 1.50 5.84 -28.26
C ASP A 135 2.19 7.18 -27.94
N GLY A 136 1.85 7.76 -26.78
CA GLY A 136 2.39 9.03 -26.29
C GLY A 136 1.49 10.25 -26.58
N ILE A 137 0.49 10.14 -27.46
CA ILE A 137 -0.44 11.22 -27.81
C ILE A 137 -1.71 11.10 -26.98
N SER A 138 -1.99 12.09 -26.13
CA SER A 138 -3.24 12.13 -25.36
C SER A 138 -4.37 12.82 -26.13
N GLY A 139 -5.56 12.22 -26.13
CA GLY A 139 -6.74 12.78 -26.80
C GLY A 139 -7.94 11.83 -26.73
N LEU A 140 -9.16 12.38 -26.86
CA LEU A 140 -10.40 11.58 -26.93
C LEU A 140 -10.71 11.10 -28.36
N ASP A 141 -10.01 11.66 -29.34
CA ASP A 141 -10.12 11.40 -30.76
C ASP A 141 -8.76 11.70 -31.40
N ILE A 142 -8.11 10.67 -31.92
CA ILE A 142 -6.77 10.71 -32.47
C ILE A 142 -6.83 10.14 -33.88
N SER A 143 -6.33 10.90 -34.85
CA SER A 143 -6.32 10.52 -36.26
C SER A 143 -4.91 10.18 -36.73
N ASN A 144 -4.83 9.35 -37.77
CA ASN A 144 -3.61 9.04 -38.50
C ASN A 144 -2.50 8.44 -37.61
N THR A 145 -2.81 7.37 -36.89
CA THR A 145 -1.83 6.66 -36.05
C THR A 145 -1.08 5.62 -36.89
N GLU A 146 0.22 5.81 -37.04
CA GLU A 146 1.11 4.90 -37.78
C GLU A 146 1.39 3.62 -36.99
N VAL A 147 1.27 2.46 -37.65
CA VAL A 147 1.62 1.14 -37.08
C VAL A 147 2.41 0.33 -38.11
N LEU A 148 3.60 -0.14 -37.73
CA LEU A 148 4.45 -0.94 -38.60
C LEU A 148 3.89 -2.36 -38.81
N ALA A 149 4.33 -3.01 -39.87
CA ALA A 149 4.02 -4.41 -40.16
C ALA A 149 4.49 -5.34 -39.02
N ASN A 150 3.63 -6.26 -38.58
CA ASN A 150 3.88 -7.19 -37.47
C ASN A 150 4.27 -6.50 -36.15
N ASP A 151 3.78 -5.28 -35.94
CA ASP A 151 4.07 -4.48 -34.75
C ASP A 151 2.79 -4.11 -33.99
N SER A 152 2.94 -3.43 -32.86
CA SER A 152 1.84 -3.02 -32.00
C SER A 152 2.02 -1.61 -31.46
N ILE A 153 0.91 -0.92 -31.23
CA ILE A 153 0.88 0.33 -30.46
C ILE A 153 0.28 0.09 -29.07
N TYR A 154 0.58 1.02 -28.16
CA TYR A 154 0.06 1.03 -26.80
C TYR A 154 -1.01 2.10 -26.64
N ILE A 155 -2.12 1.74 -26.00
CA ILE A 155 -3.14 2.67 -25.55
C ILE A 155 -3.23 2.58 -24.03
N PHE A 156 -2.97 3.71 -23.38
CA PHE A 156 -3.13 3.88 -21.94
C PHE A 156 -4.47 4.51 -21.66
N ILE A 157 -5.24 3.92 -20.75
CA ILE A 157 -6.64 4.26 -20.49
C ILE A 157 -6.79 4.52 -18.99
N GLU A 158 -7.36 5.65 -18.63
CA GLU A 158 -7.74 5.99 -17.25
C GLU A 158 -9.15 6.58 -17.23
N ILE A 159 -9.81 6.58 -16.08
CA ILE A 159 -11.10 7.26 -15.89
C ILE A 159 -10.98 8.26 -14.75
N SER A 160 -11.60 9.43 -14.91
CA SER A 160 -11.75 10.42 -13.84
C SER A 160 -13.22 10.82 -13.82
N PRO A 161 -14.09 10.05 -13.15
CA PRO A 161 -15.52 10.29 -13.21
C PRO A 161 -15.89 11.51 -12.35
N ASP A 162 -16.27 12.62 -12.98
CA ASP A 162 -17.08 13.68 -12.33
C ASP A 162 -18.56 13.24 -12.27
N ALA A 163 -18.80 12.00 -11.86
CA ALA A 163 -20.12 11.39 -11.85
C ALA A 163 -20.80 11.62 -10.49
N LEU A 164 -21.45 12.77 -10.32
CA LEU A 164 -22.25 13.05 -9.12
C LEU A 164 -23.51 12.15 -9.08
N GLY A 165 -23.69 11.42 -7.97
CA GLY A 165 -25.03 11.05 -7.47
C GLY A 165 -25.58 9.64 -7.77
N SER A 166 -24.81 8.56 -7.66
CA SER A 166 -25.39 7.20 -7.69
C SER A 166 -24.67 6.19 -6.79
N ASN A 167 -25.45 5.37 -6.07
CA ASN A 167 -25.02 4.33 -5.13
C ASN A 167 -24.43 3.08 -5.84
N GLU A 168 -23.36 3.25 -6.60
CA GLU A 168 -22.77 2.29 -7.55
C GLU A 168 -23.32 2.45 -8.97
N LEU A 169 -22.47 2.94 -9.88
CA LEU A 169 -22.78 3.02 -11.31
C LEU A 169 -21.78 2.16 -12.09
N ILE A 170 -22.29 1.23 -12.90
CA ILE A 170 -21.48 0.64 -13.98
C ILE A 170 -21.41 1.68 -15.10
N TYR A 171 -20.28 2.36 -15.20
CA TYR A 171 -19.97 3.26 -16.30
C TYR A 171 -19.42 2.45 -17.47
N LYS A 172 -19.98 2.66 -18.67
CA LYS A 172 -19.57 2.00 -19.91
C LYS A 172 -19.28 3.00 -21.02
N ASP A 173 -18.28 2.67 -21.82
CA ASP A 173 -17.95 3.31 -23.09
C ASP A 173 -17.21 2.29 -23.98
N SER A 174 -16.69 2.71 -25.12
CA SER A 174 -15.83 1.90 -25.97
C SER A 174 -14.78 2.74 -26.71
N ILE A 175 -13.65 2.14 -27.04
CA ILE A 175 -12.64 2.72 -27.94
C ILE A 175 -12.91 2.17 -29.33
N TRP A 176 -13.21 3.05 -30.29
CA TRP A 176 -13.45 2.74 -31.68
C TRP A 176 -12.18 2.93 -32.52
N PHE A 177 -11.98 2.02 -33.46
CA PHE A 177 -10.87 2.00 -34.41
C PHE A 177 -11.43 1.98 -35.83
N GLU A 178 -10.98 2.92 -36.67
CA GLU A 178 -11.33 3.00 -38.09
C GLU A 178 -10.08 2.83 -38.95
N ASN A 179 -10.15 1.90 -39.91
CA ASN A 179 -9.12 1.67 -40.92
C ASN A 179 -9.81 1.34 -42.26
N GLY A 180 -9.98 2.35 -43.11
CA GLY A 180 -10.78 2.30 -44.32
C GLY A 180 -12.24 1.92 -44.04
N SER A 181 -12.67 0.78 -44.58
CA SER A 181 -13.99 0.20 -44.39
C SER A 181 -14.12 -0.68 -43.15
N LYS A 182 -13.00 -0.97 -42.46
CA LYS A 182 -13.00 -1.76 -41.23
C LYS A 182 -13.26 -0.85 -40.03
N ARG A 183 -14.22 -1.25 -39.20
CA ARG A 183 -14.55 -0.62 -37.93
C ARG A 183 -14.58 -1.67 -36.83
N GLN A 184 -13.79 -1.46 -35.79
CA GLN A 184 -13.69 -2.36 -34.64
C GLN A 184 -13.77 -1.53 -33.35
N HIS A 185 -14.13 -2.16 -32.24
CA HIS A 185 -14.12 -1.50 -30.95
C HIS A 185 -13.64 -2.45 -29.85
N VAL A 186 -13.21 -1.85 -28.74
CA VAL A 186 -12.93 -2.51 -27.48
C VAL A 186 -13.80 -1.85 -26.42
N ASP A 187 -14.55 -2.64 -25.66
CA ASP A 187 -15.44 -2.13 -24.62
C ASP A 187 -14.66 -1.68 -23.38
N LEU A 188 -15.12 -0.62 -22.73
CA LEU A 188 -14.60 -0.11 -21.46
C LEU A 188 -15.71 -0.22 -20.41
N VAL A 189 -15.39 -0.81 -19.26
CA VAL A 189 -16.33 -0.97 -18.15
C VAL A 189 -15.65 -0.61 -16.83
N THR A 190 -16.31 0.22 -16.03
CA THR A 190 -15.83 0.63 -14.69
C THR A 190 -16.98 0.69 -13.71
N THR A 191 -16.74 0.25 -12.48
CA THR A 191 -17.65 0.48 -11.36
C THR A 191 -17.27 1.78 -10.65
N VAL A 192 -18.23 2.68 -10.41
CA VAL A 192 -17.98 3.95 -9.72
C VAL A 192 -18.79 4.00 -8.43
N TRP A 193 -18.12 4.26 -7.30
CA TRP A 193 -18.73 4.44 -5.99
C TRP A 193 -18.81 5.93 -5.64
N ASP A 194 -20.02 6.42 -5.36
CA ASP A 194 -20.21 7.74 -4.74
C ASP A 194 -19.80 7.64 -3.27
N ALA A 195 -18.98 8.58 -2.80
CA ALA A 195 -18.34 8.52 -1.49
C ALA A 195 -18.40 9.86 -0.75
N ILE A 196 -18.33 9.79 0.59
CA ILE A 196 -18.15 10.97 1.44
C ILE A 196 -16.66 11.16 1.69
N TYR A 197 -16.12 12.29 1.22
CA TYR A 197 -14.70 12.60 1.35
C TYR A 197 -14.38 13.44 2.57
N HIS A 198 -13.40 12.99 3.34
CA HIS A 198 -12.82 13.69 4.48
C HIS A 198 -11.42 14.18 4.10
N PHE A 199 -11.35 15.37 3.50
CA PHE A 199 -10.08 16.00 3.15
C PHE A 199 -9.47 16.77 4.32
N PRO A 200 -8.14 16.79 4.46
CA PRO A 200 -7.50 17.49 5.56
C PRO A 200 -7.57 19.00 5.33
N THR A 201 -7.95 19.74 6.37
CA THR A 201 -8.03 21.20 6.36
C THR A 201 -6.83 21.85 7.05
N ASN A 202 -6.06 21.07 7.80
CA ASN A 202 -4.93 21.51 8.60
C ASN A 202 -3.67 20.66 8.31
N VAL A 203 -2.50 21.23 8.63
CA VAL A 203 -1.22 20.52 8.56
C VAL A 203 -0.40 20.83 9.81
N LEU A 204 -0.12 19.80 10.61
CA LEU A 204 0.85 19.85 11.71
C LEU A 204 2.25 19.66 11.13
N THR A 205 3.16 20.61 11.41
CA THR A 205 4.57 20.53 10.98
C THR A 205 5.47 20.31 12.18
N ILE A 206 6.17 19.18 12.21
CA ILE A 206 7.15 18.81 13.23
C ILE A 206 8.55 19.11 12.67
N ASN A 207 9.17 20.15 13.19
CA ASN A 207 10.52 20.54 12.80
C ASN A 207 11.56 19.52 13.30
N ARG A 208 12.52 19.18 12.44
CA ARG A 208 13.64 18.29 12.76
C ARG A 208 14.96 19.05 12.61
N THR A 209 15.97 18.60 13.33
CA THR A 209 17.33 19.13 13.20
C THR A 209 17.85 18.89 11.78
N ALA A 210 18.41 19.92 11.16
CA ALA A 210 19.05 19.82 9.85
C ALA A 210 20.10 18.68 9.84
N PRO A 211 20.24 17.91 8.74
CA PRO A 211 19.69 18.14 7.40
C PRO A 211 18.32 17.50 7.13
N LEU A 212 17.64 16.96 8.15
CA LEU A 212 16.39 16.24 7.95
C LEU A 212 15.23 17.21 7.68
N PRO A 213 14.42 16.97 6.63
CA PRO A 213 13.26 17.82 6.36
C PRO A 213 12.23 17.73 7.49
N PRO A 214 11.43 18.79 7.72
CA PRO A 214 10.29 18.74 8.64
C PRO A 214 9.31 17.65 8.24
N VAL A 215 8.72 16.99 9.24
CA VAL A 215 7.65 16.02 9.02
C VAL A 215 6.33 16.78 9.02
N LYS A 216 5.48 16.50 8.02
CA LYS A 216 4.16 17.11 7.89
C LYS A 216 3.10 16.04 8.08
N LEU A 217 2.09 16.35 8.91
CA LEU A 217 0.94 15.51 9.15
C LEU A 217 -0.32 16.32 8.81
N ALA A 218 -1.00 15.92 7.74
CA ALA A 218 -2.25 16.55 7.31
C ALA A 218 -3.42 15.95 8.11
N TYR A 219 -4.35 16.79 8.56
CA TYR A 219 -5.50 16.35 9.35
C TYR A 219 -6.71 17.30 9.23
N SER A 220 -7.89 16.81 9.60
CA SER A 220 -9.11 17.59 9.80
C SER A 220 -9.77 17.15 11.11
N ILE A 221 -10.35 18.11 11.84
CA ILE A 221 -11.12 17.81 13.05
C ILE A 221 -12.55 17.53 12.62
N LEU A 222 -13.12 16.44 13.12
CA LEU A 222 -14.51 16.07 12.92
C LEU A 222 -15.44 16.87 13.85
N ASP A 223 -16.70 17.00 13.47
CA ASP A 223 -17.71 17.67 14.28
C ASP A 223 -17.96 16.95 15.63
N GLU A 224 -18.52 17.66 16.61
CA GLU A 224 -18.59 17.25 18.03
C GLU A 224 -19.29 15.91 18.28
N ASN A 225 -20.18 15.48 17.38
CA ASN A 225 -20.91 14.20 17.46
C ASN A 225 -21.10 13.63 16.05
N GLU A 226 -20.01 13.46 15.32
CA GLU A 226 -20.02 12.98 13.95
C GLU A 226 -20.56 11.54 13.86
N ILE A 227 -21.39 11.28 12.86
CA ILE A 227 -21.93 9.94 12.57
C ILE A 227 -21.56 9.56 11.14
N TRP A 228 -20.90 8.41 10.99
CA TRP A 228 -20.65 7.78 9.71
C TRP A 228 -21.60 6.60 9.55
N ASP A 229 -22.53 6.71 8.61
CA ASP A 229 -23.51 5.69 8.30
C ASP A 229 -23.08 4.83 7.11
N ASN A 230 -23.89 3.82 6.78
CA ASN A 230 -23.61 2.92 5.67
C ASN A 230 -24.25 3.37 4.34
N SER A 231 -24.75 4.61 4.25
CA SER A 231 -25.39 5.11 3.03
C SER A 231 -24.41 5.26 1.88
N LYS A 232 -23.16 5.62 2.20
CA LYS A 232 -22.03 5.74 1.27
C LYS A 232 -20.72 5.32 1.95
N PRO A 233 -19.73 4.82 1.20
CA PRO A 233 -18.38 4.68 1.72
C PRO A 233 -17.79 6.04 2.13
N HIS A 234 -17.01 6.04 3.20
CA HIS A 234 -16.26 7.19 3.68
C HIS A 234 -14.81 7.07 3.21
N VAL A 235 -14.24 8.11 2.59
CA VAL A 235 -12.85 8.12 2.10
C VAL A 235 -12.07 9.21 2.80
N VAL A 236 -11.03 8.83 3.54
CA VAL A 236 -10.25 9.72 4.41
C VAL A 236 -8.88 10.01 3.81
N TYR A 237 -8.57 11.30 3.68
CA TYR A 237 -7.24 11.82 3.32
C TYR A 237 -6.62 12.54 4.52
N GLY A 238 -5.36 12.23 4.85
CA GLY A 238 -4.76 12.68 6.11
C GLY A 238 -5.45 12.04 7.33
N TYR A 239 -5.33 12.62 8.51
CA TYR A 239 -5.99 12.10 9.70
C TYR A 239 -7.36 12.77 9.92
N ALA A 240 -8.42 11.98 9.99
CA ALA A 240 -9.67 12.41 10.61
C ALA A 240 -9.45 12.42 12.13
N VAL A 241 -9.69 13.54 12.79
CA VAL A 241 -9.41 13.71 14.22
C VAL A 241 -10.72 13.80 15.00
N VAL A 242 -10.91 12.87 15.92
CA VAL A 242 -11.92 13.00 16.98
C VAL A 242 -11.25 13.78 18.09
N ASP A 243 -11.56 15.07 18.20
CA ASP A 243 -10.91 15.97 19.18
C ASP A 243 -11.40 15.68 20.61
N SER A 244 -10.81 16.39 21.58
CA SER A 244 -11.17 16.29 22.98
C SER A 244 -12.67 16.54 23.21
N ALA A 245 -13.32 15.64 23.95
CA ALA A 245 -14.76 15.63 24.20
C ALA A 245 -15.65 15.45 22.95
N HIS A 246 -15.08 15.25 21.75
CA HIS A 246 -15.84 14.89 20.57
C HIS A 246 -16.08 13.38 20.53
N THR A 247 -17.14 12.99 19.82
CA THR A 247 -17.48 11.59 19.58
C THR A 247 -17.62 11.33 18.09
N LEU A 248 -17.05 10.22 17.62
CA LEU A 248 -17.35 9.64 16.31
C LEU A 248 -18.08 8.31 16.50
N THR A 249 -19.28 8.21 15.92
CA THR A 249 -20.03 6.95 15.85
C THR A 249 -20.04 6.42 14.43
N ILE A 250 -19.67 5.16 14.25
CA ILE A 250 -19.68 4.47 12.95
C ILE A 250 -20.69 3.33 13.01
N GLU A 251 -21.72 3.42 12.17
CA GLU A 251 -22.84 2.48 12.17
C GLU A 251 -22.48 1.16 11.44
N PRO A 252 -23.17 0.04 11.73
CA PRO A 252 -22.91 -1.26 11.09
C PRO A 252 -22.97 -1.21 9.56
N GLY A 253 -22.09 -1.99 8.92
CA GLY A 253 -22.00 -2.10 7.46
C GLY A 253 -21.23 -0.98 6.76
N THR A 254 -20.81 0.05 7.51
CA THR A 254 -20.07 1.20 6.96
C THR A 254 -18.71 0.78 6.42
N GLN A 255 -18.39 1.24 5.20
CA GLN A 255 -17.09 1.05 4.56
C GLN A 255 -16.26 2.32 4.72
N VAL A 256 -15.12 2.25 5.41
CA VAL A 256 -14.19 3.36 5.59
C VAL A 256 -12.87 3.05 4.89
N HIS A 257 -12.53 3.89 3.94
CA HIS A 257 -11.35 3.78 3.10
C HIS A 257 -10.34 4.86 3.47
N PHE A 258 -9.10 4.46 3.65
CA PHE A 258 -8.01 5.32 4.05
C PHE A 258 -7.01 5.43 2.90
N HIS A 259 -6.70 6.66 2.49
CA HIS A 259 -5.59 6.92 1.58
C HIS A 259 -4.24 6.57 2.19
N ASN A 260 -3.20 6.41 1.37
CA ASN A 260 -1.84 6.23 1.85
C ASN A 260 -1.41 7.39 2.79
N GLY A 261 -0.87 7.05 3.96
CA GLY A 261 -0.45 8.01 4.97
C GLY A 261 -1.59 8.66 5.78
N SER A 262 -2.84 8.25 5.54
CA SER A 262 -4.04 8.69 6.26
C SER A 262 -4.38 7.77 7.44
N GLY A 263 -5.38 8.15 8.23
CA GLY A 263 -5.85 7.35 9.35
C GLY A 263 -6.95 8.03 10.16
N LEU A 264 -7.30 7.42 11.29
CA LEU A 264 -8.20 8.00 12.29
C LEU A 264 -7.37 8.29 13.55
N TRP A 265 -7.53 9.48 14.11
CA TRP A 265 -6.85 9.88 15.34
C TRP A 265 -7.89 10.30 16.38
N VAL A 266 -8.10 9.43 17.37
CA VAL A 266 -8.84 9.78 18.56
C VAL A 266 -7.89 10.52 19.48
N TYR A 267 -8.06 11.83 19.55
CA TYR A 267 -7.26 12.69 20.40
C TYR A 267 -7.61 12.48 21.87
N ARG A 268 -6.83 13.09 22.76
CA ARG A 268 -7.03 13.01 24.20
C ARG A 268 -8.47 13.36 24.58
N ASP A 269 -9.10 12.47 25.34
CA ASP A 269 -10.48 12.60 25.82
C ASP A 269 -11.55 12.58 24.72
N GLY A 270 -11.21 12.15 23.50
CA GLY A 270 -12.19 11.86 22.44
C GLY A 270 -12.72 10.42 22.50
N GLU A 271 -13.87 10.17 21.87
CA GLU A 271 -14.54 8.87 21.88
C GLU A 271 -14.80 8.30 20.48
N LEU A 272 -14.49 7.02 20.29
CA LEU A 272 -14.77 6.29 19.05
C LEU A 272 -15.69 5.11 19.32
N HIS A 273 -16.87 5.11 18.71
CA HIS A 273 -17.86 4.06 18.86
C HIS A 273 -18.15 3.41 17.51
N VAL A 274 -17.71 2.18 17.31
CA VAL A 274 -18.00 1.38 16.13
C VAL A 274 -18.97 0.28 16.51
N ASP A 275 -20.18 0.34 15.95
CA ASP A 275 -21.32 -0.51 16.35
C ASP A 275 -21.44 -0.68 17.88
N PRO A 276 -21.57 0.42 18.65
CA PRO A 276 -21.58 0.35 20.11
C PRO A 276 -22.77 -0.43 20.68
N LEU A 277 -23.85 -0.55 19.90
CA LEU A 277 -25.06 -1.27 20.25
C LEU A 277 -25.02 -2.76 19.86
N GLN A 278 -23.96 -3.19 19.16
CA GLN A 278 -23.78 -4.55 18.64
C GLN A 278 -25.02 -5.04 17.85
N THR A 279 -25.60 -4.15 17.04
CA THR A 279 -26.74 -4.51 16.18
C THR A 279 -26.28 -5.15 14.86
N GLY A 280 -24.99 -5.00 14.52
CA GLY A 280 -24.35 -5.66 13.40
C GLY A 280 -23.86 -7.09 13.72
N SER A 281 -23.17 -7.67 12.73
CA SER A 281 -22.51 -8.97 12.77
C SER A 281 -21.32 -8.94 11.80
N MET A 282 -20.49 -9.99 11.81
CA MET A 282 -19.37 -10.06 10.85
C MET A 282 -19.80 -10.14 9.38
N ASN A 283 -21.05 -10.53 9.08
CA ASN A 283 -21.58 -10.53 7.71
C ASN A 283 -21.95 -9.13 7.19
N ASN A 284 -22.10 -8.16 8.09
CA ASN A 284 -22.34 -6.75 7.80
C ASN A 284 -21.41 -5.88 8.66
N ALA A 285 -20.15 -6.32 8.79
CA ALA A 285 -19.16 -5.63 9.61
C ALA A 285 -18.90 -4.21 9.10
N VAL A 286 -18.50 -3.33 10.01
CA VAL A 286 -17.77 -2.12 9.62
C VAL A 286 -16.40 -2.55 9.09
N VAL A 287 -15.93 -1.94 8.00
CA VAL A 287 -14.65 -2.31 7.38
C VAL A 287 -13.75 -1.09 7.25
N PHE A 288 -12.55 -1.16 7.82
CA PHE A 288 -11.47 -0.18 7.66
C PHE A 288 -10.40 -0.75 6.72
N GLN A 289 -10.20 -0.10 5.57
CA GLN A 289 -9.36 -0.61 4.50
C GLN A 289 -8.69 0.51 3.68
N GLY A 290 -7.85 0.16 2.70
CA GLY A 290 -7.26 1.13 1.78
C GLY A 290 -8.29 1.67 0.77
N ASP A 291 -8.01 2.82 0.18
CA ASP A 291 -8.79 3.41 -0.92
C ASP A 291 -8.43 2.86 -2.31
N ARG A 292 -7.49 1.91 -2.36
CA ARG A 292 -7.10 1.15 -3.55
C ARG A 292 -8.02 -0.04 -3.73
N LEU A 293 -8.94 0.07 -4.68
CA LEU A 293 -10.00 -0.91 -4.93
C LEU A 293 -9.63 -1.94 -6.02
N GLU A 294 -8.38 -1.93 -6.48
CA GLU A 294 -7.91 -2.90 -7.46
C GLU A 294 -7.91 -4.31 -6.84
N PRO A 295 -8.44 -5.35 -7.53
CA PRO A 295 -8.51 -6.70 -6.96
C PRO A 295 -7.17 -7.26 -6.50
N SER A 296 -6.06 -6.93 -7.19
CA SER A 296 -4.72 -7.37 -6.80
C SER A 296 -4.19 -6.68 -5.55
N TYR A 297 -4.87 -5.65 -5.06
CA TYR A 297 -4.52 -4.90 -3.85
C TYR A 297 -5.42 -5.24 -2.66
N GLU A 298 -6.54 -5.94 -2.85
CA GLU A 298 -7.52 -6.26 -1.80
C GLU A 298 -6.89 -6.78 -0.48
N TRP A 299 -5.85 -7.61 -0.58
CA TRP A 299 -5.17 -8.22 0.58
C TRP A 299 -3.71 -7.77 0.75
N VAL A 300 -3.27 -6.75 0.00
CA VAL A 300 -1.90 -6.24 0.11
C VAL A 300 -1.71 -5.47 1.44
N PRO A 301 -0.76 -5.86 2.31
CA PRO A 301 -0.51 -5.16 3.57
C PRO A 301 0.15 -3.78 3.38
N GLY A 302 -0.10 -2.84 4.30
CA GLY A 302 0.62 -1.55 4.36
C GLY A 302 0.17 -0.49 3.37
N GLN A 303 -1.09 -0.53 2.92
CA GLN A 303 -1.65 0.43 1.98
C GLN A 303 -2.00 1.78 2.61
N TRP A 304 -2.31 1.78 3.91
CA TRP A 304 -2.69 2.97 4.66
C TRP A 304 -2.10 2.97 6.07
N GLY A 305 -2.35 4.04 6.80
CA GLY A 305 -1.67 4.36 8.05
C GLY A 305 -0.42 5.20 7.78
N GLY A 306 -0.22 6.23 8.59
CA GLY A 306 0.89 7.17 8.44
C GLY A 306 1.80 7.19 9.67
N LEU A 307 2.28 8.39 10.02
CA LEU A 307 3.18 8.61 11.15
C LEU A 307 2.62 8.12 12.49
N LEU A 308 1.30 8.20 12.70
CA LEU A 308 0.64 7.81 13.95
C LEU A 308 0.16 6.36 13.95
N GLY A 309 0.19 5.68 12.79
CA GLY A 309 -0.48 4.39 12.56
C GLY A 309 -1.74 4.57 11.70
N GLY A 310 -2.60 3.56 11.70
CA GLY A 310 -3.91 3.57 11.05
C GLY A 310 -4.95 4.24 11.95
N VAL A 311 -5.51 3.48 12.89
CA VAL A 311 -6.38 4.02 13.95
C VAL A 311 -5.55 4.24 15.19
N PHE A 312 -5.39 5.49 15.60
CA PHE A 312 -4.64 5.88 16.79
C PHE A 312 -5.57 6.36 17.91
N ILE A 313 -5.65 5.58 18.98
CA ILE A 313 -6.36 5.91 20.21
C ILE A 313 -5.37 6.50 21.21
N GLN A 314 -5.38 7.82 21.33
CA GLN A 314 -4.51 8.55 22.24
C GLN A 314 -5.11 8.64 23.64
N GLY A 315 -4.29 8.32 24.65
CA GLY A 315 -4.65 8.37 26.05
C GLY A 315 -5.23 9.70 26.53
N GLY A 316 -6.19 9.57 27.44
CA GLY A 316 -6.91 10.63 28.13
C GLY A 316 -7.72 10.03 29.27
N SER A 317 -8.18 10.87 30.19
CA SER A 317 -9.03 10.46 31.31
C SER A 317 -10.40 9.93 30.86
N ALA A 318 -10.94 10.48 29.78
CA ALA A 318 -12.23 10.13 29.21
C ALA A 318 -12.12 9.40 27.86
N THR A 319 -10.91 9.23 27.31
CA THR A 319 -10.73 8.53 26.03
C THR A 319 -11.32 7.13 26.10
N LYS A 320 -12.23 6.82 25.17
CA LYS A 320 -12.81 5.48 25.03
C LYS A 320 -13.00 5.09 23.57
N ALA A 321 -12.58 3.88 23.22
CA ALA A 321 -12.90 3.25 21.95
C ALA A 321 -13.69 1.96 22.18
N THR A 322 -14.95 1.91 21.74
CA THR A 322 -15.74 0.66 21.73
C THR A 322 -15.85 0.20 20.28
N LEU A 323 -15.17 -0.89 19.96
CA LEU A 323 -15.07 -1.42 18.61
C LEU A 323 -15.76 -2.78 18.53
N SER A 324 -16.91 -2.82 17.88
CA SER A 324 -17.66 -4.07 17.70
C SER A 324 -17.92 -4.39 16.23
N ASN A 325 -17.96 -5.69 15.88
CA ASN A 325 -18.28 -6.18 14.54
C ASN A 325 -17.48 -5.45 13.45
N LEU A 326 -16.15 -5.44 13.61
CA LEU A 326 -15.22 -4.62 12.83
C LEU A 326 -14.14 -5.48 12.16
N ILE A 327 -13.86 -5.19 10.89
CA ILE A 327 -12.71 -5.71 10.15
C ILE A 327 -11.76 -4.55 9.86
N ILE A 328 -10.51 -4.65 10.30
CA ILE A 328 -9.43 -3.73 9.92
C ILE A 328 -8.42 -4.51 9.08
N LYS A 329 -8.20 -4.09 7.83
CA LYS A 329 -7.29 -4.79 6.91
C LYS A 329 -6.34 -3.84 6.18
N ASN A 330 -5.22 -4.38 5.69
CA ASN A 330 -4.24 -3.73 4.83
C ASN A 330 -3.47 -2.53 5.44
N ALA A 331 -3.53 -2.33 6.76
CA ALA A 331 -2.87 -1.18 7.39
C ALA A 331 -1.35 -1.40 7.53
N THR A 332 -0.60 -0.32 7.78
CA THR A 332 0.79 -0.44 8.24
C THR A 332 0.86 -0.83 9.71
N THR A 333 0.19 -0.07 10.56
CA THR A 333 -0.10 -0.44 11.96
C THR A 333 -1.57 -0.21 12.17
N ALA A 334 -2.37 -1.27 12.30
CA ALA A 334 -3.83 -1.16 12.17
C ALA A 334 -4.47 -0.40 13.32
N LEU A 335 -4.32 -0.91 14.55
CA LEU A 335 -4.83 -0.27 15.75
C LEU A 335 -3.68 0.04 16.70
N ARG A 336 -3.51 1.31 17.03
CA ARG A 336 -2.54 1.79 18.01
C ARG A 336 -3.29 2.37 19.20
N VAL A 337 -3.06 1.84 20.39
CA VAL A 337 -3.61 2.34 21.65
C VAL A 337 -2.43 2.75 22.53
N ASP A 338 -2.47 3.96 23.08
CA ASP A 338 -1.33 4.51 23.81
C ASP A 338 -1.79 5.25 25.07
N SER A 339 -1.13 4.95 26.19
CA SER A 339 -1.23 5.64 27.48
C SER A 339 -2.59 5.54 28.18
N ALA A 340 -2.78 4.49 28.99
CA ALA A 340 -3.86 4.37 29.95
C ALA A 340 -3.71 5.39 31.09
N TRP A 341 -4.83 6.00 31.50
CA TRP A 341 -4.88 7.00 32.58
C TRP A 341 -5.62 6.51 33.82
N ASN A 342 -6.53 5.54 33.66
CA ASN A 342 -7.33 4.99 34.73
C ASN A 342 -7.64 3.50 34.45
N THR A 343 -8.46 2.90 35.31
CA THR A 343 -8.81 1.48 35.24
C THR A 343 -9.79 1.13 34.11
N THR A 344 -10.42 2.13 33.48
CA THR A 344 -11.30 1.94 32.33
C THR A 344 -10.45 1.65 31.09
N PRO A 345 -10.80 0.64 30.28
CA PRO A 345 -10.10 0.36 29.04
C PRO A 345 -10.14 1.56 28.09
N ASN A 346 -8.98 1.86 27.47
CA ASN A 346 -8.91 2.78 26.34
C ASN A 346 -9.61 2.19 25.12
N ALA A 347 -9.56 0.86 24.96
CA ALA A 347 -10.18 0.14 23.86
C ALA A 347 -10.85 -1.15 24.33
N GLU A 348 -12.11 -1.32 23.93
CA GLU A 348 -12.91 -2.54 24.12
C GLU A 348 -13.21 -3.12 22.74
N LEU A 349 -12.67 -4.31 22.44
CA LEU A 349 -12.83 -5.00 21.16
C LEU A 349 -13.80 -6.17 21.34
N ASN A 350 -14.89 -6.19 20.58
CA ASN A 350 -15.88 -7.28 20.60
C ASN A 350 -16.16 -7.76 19.17
N ASN A 351 -15.85 -9.01 18.83
CA ASN A 351 -16.02 -9.52 17.46
C ASN A 351 -15.23 -8.66 16.44
N VAL A 352 -13.90 -8.67 16.55
CA VAL A 352 -13.01 -7.84 15.71
C VAL A 352 -12.01 -8.71 14.98
N ILE A 353 -11.80 -8.43 13.70
CA ILE A 353 -10.74 -9.00 12.88
C ILE A 353 -9.73 -7.91 12.53
N ILE A 354 -8.45 -8.14 12.83
CA ILE A 354 -7.35 -7.25 12.41
C ILE A 354 -6.34 -8.05 11.59
N THR A 355 -6.34 -7.84 10.27
CA THR A 355 -5.66 -8.70 9.31
C THR A 355 -4.75 -7.94 8.35
N HIS A 356 -3.80 -8.66 7.75
CA HIS A 356 -2.89 -8.15 6.70
C HIS A 356 -2.23 -6.81 7.05
N SER A 357 -1.62 -6.72 8.23
CA SER A 357 -0.89 -5.52 8.64
C SER A 357 0.59 -5.63 8.30
N SER A 358 1.17 -4.64 7.60
CA SER A 358 2.58 -4.75 7.17
C SER A 358 3.59 -4.67 8.32
N ARG A 359 3.19 -4.09 9.46
CA ARG A 359 3.97 -4.09 10.70
C ARG A 359 3.20 -4.75 11.85
N VAL A 360 2.41 -3.98 12.58
CA VAL A 360 1.76 -4.43 13.82
C VAL A 360 0.25 -4.35 13.68
N SER A 361 -0.49 -5.42 13.95
CA SER A 361 -1.95 -5.36 13.90
C SER A 361 -2.52 -4.58 15.09
N LEU A 362 -2.14 -4.95 16.32
CA LEU A 362 -2.52 -4.25 17.55
C LEU A 362 -1.27 -3.83 18.33
N TYR A 363 -1.04 -2.52 18.43
CA TYR A 363 0.02 -1.93 19.22
C TYR A 363 -0.55 -1.32 20.50
N GLY A 364 -0.09 -1.77 21.66
CA GLY A 364 -0.38 -1.20 22.97
C GLY A 364 0.87 -0.58 23.59
N GLY A 365 0.92 0.74 23.73
CA GLY A 365 1.97 1.44 24.46
C GLY A 365 1.44 1.90 25.81
N TYR A 366 1.72 1.18 26.89
CA TYR A 366 1.12 1.41 28.21
C TYR A 366 -0.42 1.52 28.16
N ALA A 367 -1.06 0.68 27.33
CA ALA A 367 -2.49 0.75 27.04
C ALA A 367 -3.33 -0.06 28.03
N ASN A 368 -4.63 0.21 28.09
CA ASN A 368 -5.62 -0.66 28.73
C ASN A 368 -6.59 -1.19 27.67
N VAL A 369 -6.49 -2.47 27.30
CA VAL A 369 -7.25 -3.08 26.21
C VAL A 369 -7.96 -4.34 26.69
N THR A 370 -9.26 -4.43 26.41
CA THR A 370 -10.04 -5.66 26.59
C THR A 370 -10.51 -6.17 25.23
N GLY A 371 -10.30 -7.45 24.94
CA GLY A 371 -10.72 -8.10 23.71
C GLY A 371 -11.52 -9.37 23.95
N ARG A 372 -12.64 -9.51 23.25
CA ARG A 372 -13.47 -10.72 23.22
C ARG A 372 -13.76 -11.11 21.78
N ASN A 373 -13.60 -12.39 21.43
CA ASN A 373 -13.78 -12.85 20.05
C ASN A 373 -12.95 -12.03 19.06
N VAL A 374 -11.64 -11.89 19.32
CA VAL A 374 -10.76 -11.11 18.44
C VAL A 374 -9.87 -12.06 17.65
N ALA A 375 -9.82 -11.88 16.33
CA ALA A 375 -8.88 -12.56 15.46
C ALA A 375 -7.81 -11.60 14.95
N ILE A 376 -6.53 -11.96 15.07
CA ILE A 376 -5.40 -11.12 14.65
C ILE A 376 -4.41 -11.93 13.81
N GLY A 377 -4.00 -11.35 12.67
CA GLY A 377 -3.00 -11.89 11.76
C GLY A 377 -3.51 -11.91 10.32
N PRO A 378 -2.66 -12.18 9.32
CA PRO A 378 -1.20 -12.17 9.41
C PRO A 378 -0.63 -10.74 9.51
N SER A 379 0.50 -10.60 10.20
CA SER A 379 1.18 -9.33 10.49
C SER A 379 2.69 -9.43 10.28
N GLY A 380 3.28 -8.45 9.59
CA GLY A 380 4.69 -8.46 9.18
C GLY A 380 5.73 -8.26 10.28
N VAL A 381 5.31 -7.88 11.49
CA VAL A 381 6.17 -7.83 12.69
C VAL A 381 5.48 -8.51 13.87
N TYR A 382 4.41 -7.92 14.41
CA TYR A 382 3.66 -8.50 15.54
C TYR A 382 2.16 -8.54 15.25
N GLY A 383 1.48 -9.60 15.67
CA GLY A 383 0.01 -9.57 15.76
C GLY A 383 -0.40 -8.60 16.86
N LEU A 384 0.00 -8.89 18.09
CA LEU A 384 -0.13 -8.01 19.24
C LEU A 384 1.26 -7.63 19.77
N TYR A 385 1.55 -6.33 19.91
CA TYR A 385 2.70 -5.85 20.64
C TYR A 385 2.25 -4.99 21.82
N ALA A 386 2.65 -5.35 23.03
CA ALA A 386 2.31 -4.66 24.26
C ALA A 386 3.57 -4.23 25.01
N LEU A 387 3.73 -2.93 25.24
CA LEU A 387 4.80 -2.34 26.05
C LEU A 387 4.20 -1.74 27.33
N GLY A 388 4.14 -2.52 28.40
CA GLY A 388 3.43 -2.14 29.64
C GLY A 388 1.92 -1.96 29.44
N GLY A 389 1.20 -1.77 30.53
CA GLY A 389 -0.27 -1.59 30.55
C GLY A 389 -1.04 -2.84 30.96
N THR A 390 -2.35 -2.84 30.70
CA THR A 390 -3.28 -3.90 31.10
C THR A 390 -3.99 -4.47 29.87
N TYR A 391 -3.94 -5.80 29.70
CA TYR A 391 -4.50 -6.49 28.54
C TYR A 391 -5.31 -7.69 29.00
N LEU A 392 -6.57 -7.76 28.58
CA LEU A 392 -7.45 -8.90 28.88
C LEU A 392 -8.04 -9.43 27.58
N PHE A 393 -7.69 -10.65 27.20
CA PHE A 393 -8.18 -11.30 25.98
C PHE A 393 -8.86 -12.62 26.31
N GLU A 394 -10.11 -12.74 25.91
CA GLU A 394 -10.94 -13.94 26.11
C GLU A 394 -11.42 -14.45 24.76
N HIS A 395 -11.22 -15.73 24.48
CA HIS A 395 -11.63 -16.35 23.23
C HIS A 395 -11.08 -15.60 22.00
N CYS A 396 -9.77 -15.43 21.94
CA CYS A 396 -9.09 -14.77 20.84
C CYS A 396 -8.27 -15.77 20.01
N SER A 397 -8.10 -15.49 18.71
CA SER A 397 -7.25 -16.27 17.82
C SER A 397 -6.19 -15.37 17.20
N ILE A 398 -4.96 -15.47 17.68
CA ILE A 398 -3.82 -14.77 17.10
C ILE A 398 -3.09 -15.80 16.24
N ASN A 399 -3.37 -15.81 14.94
CA ASN A 399 -2.82 -16.78 13.98
C ASN A 399 -1.96 -16.06 12.94
N ASN A 400 -0.68 -15.89 13.22
CA ASN A 400 0.21 -15.06 12.41
C ASN A 400 0.89 -15.87 11.30
N THR A 401 0.17 -16.24 10.24
CA THR A 401 0.69 -17.00 9.09
C THR A 401 1.24 -16.07 7.99
N TRP A 402 2.23 -15.24 8.32
CA TRP A 402 2.77 -14.21 7.41
C TRP A 402 3.60 -14.78 6.25
N SER A 403 3.24 -14.48 5.01
CA SER A 403 3.86 -15.04 3.79
C SER A 403 4.45 -14.01 2.82
N PHE A 404 4.34 -12.71 3.10
CA PHE A 404 4.79 -11.65 2.18
C PHE A 404 6.30 -11.35 2.27
N SER A 405 6.94 -11.66 3.41
CA SER A 405 8.37 -11.45 3.65
C SER A 405 8.85 -12.33 4.81
N SER A 406 10.13 -12.27 5.15
CA SER A 406 10.56 -12.72 6.48
C SER A 406 9.95 -11.82 7.56
N ARG A 407 9.67 -12.42 8.71
CA ARG A 407 9.12 -11.71 9.88
C ARG A 407 10.21 -11.51 10.94
N SER A 408 10.22 -10.34 11.57
CA SER A 408 11.17 -9.96 12.62
C SER A 408 10.58 -9.94 14.03
N GLY A 409 9.30 -10.29 14.18
CA GLY A 409 8.61 -10.47 15.46
C GLY A 409 7.75 -11.75 15.48
N SER A 410 6.93 -11.90 16.51
CA SER A 410 6.09 -13.07 16.80
C SER A 410 4.60 -12.72 16.72
N GLY A 411 3.70 -13.69 16.89
CA GLY A 411 2.26 -13.46 17.05
C GLY A 411 1.97 -12.46 18.16
N ILE A 412 2.63 -12.63 19.32
CA ILE A 412 2.54 -11.72 20.46
C ILE A 412 3.93 -11.35 20.98
N GLY A 413 4.17 -10.05 21.20
CA GLY A 413 5.28 -9.52 21.97
C GLY A 413 4.79 -8.80 23.23
N LEU A 414 5.15 -9.28 24.42
CA LEU A 414 4.79 -8.68 25.71
C LEU A 414 6.05 -8.20 26.42
N VAL A 415 6.17 -6.89 26.64
CA VAL A 415 7.40 -6.28 27.11
C VAL A 415 7.11 -5.27 28.23
N ASN A 416 7.90 -5.28 29.30
CA ASN A 416 7.76 -4.31 30.41
C ASN A 416 8.91 -3.29 30.47
N PHE A 417 9.72 -3.17 29.42
CA PHE A 417 10.80 -2.21 29.33
C PHE A 417 11.08 -1.75 27.90
N PHE A 418 11.77 -0.62 27.76
CA PHE A 418 12.39 -0.21 26.51
C PHE A 418 13.65 0.62 26.79
N ASP A 419 14.55 0.64 25.83
CA ASP A 419 15.77 1.45 25.88
C ASP A 419 15.62 2.67 24.97
N ASP A 420 16.05 3.85 25.43
CA ASP A 420 16.13 5.03 24.56
C ASP A 420 17.38 5.00 23.66
N ALA A 421 17.53 6.01 22.80
CA ALA A 421 18.66 6.12 21.87
C ALA A 421 20.03 6.26 22.58
N ASN A 422 20.07 6.55 23.88
CA ASN A 422 21.28 6.63 24.69
C ASN A 422 21.48 5.37 25.56
N ASN A 423 20.72 4.30 25.31
CA ASN A 423 20.68 3.06 26.08
C ASN A 423 20.26 3.25 27.54
N ASN A 424 19.47 4.29 27.85
CA ASN A 424 18.83 4.36 29.17
C ASN A 424 17.60 3.44 29.19
N ARG A 425 17.54 2.60 30.22
CA ARG A 425 16.45 1.67 30.48
C ARG A 425 15.27 2.38 31.11
N TYR A 426 14.08 2.18 30.55
CA TYR A 426 12.81 2.57 31.16
C TYR A 426 11.95 1.33 31.34
N THR A 427 11.38 1.16 32.52
CA THR A 427 10.47 0.06 32.85
C THR A 427 9.04 0.55 33.00
N ARG A 428 8.07 -0.34 32.73
CA ARG A 428 6.63 -0.09 32.78
C ARG A 428 5.90 -1.38 33.15
N ALA A 429 5.11 -1.37 34.22
CA ALA A 429 4.34 -2.54 34.64
C ALA A 429 3.46 -3.06 33.51
N ILE A 430 3.42 -4.39 33.36
CA ILE A 430 2.51 -5.08 32.46
C ILE A 430 1.66 -6.08 33.24
N GLN A 431 0.36 -6.09 32.94
CA GLN A 431 -0.61 -7.08 33.37
C GLN A 431 -1.31 -7.61 32.11
N ALA A 432 -1.13 -8.88 31.76
CA ALA A 432 -1.76 -9.46 30.58
C ALA A 432 -2.35 -10.84 30.88
N SER A 433 -3.64 -11.00 30.65
CA SER A 433 -4.34 -12.28 30.81
C SER A 433 -4.96 -12.70 29.49
N PHE A 434 -4.58 -13.88 29.02
CA PHE A 434 -5.19 -14.55 27.88
C PHE A 434 -5.90 -15.78 28.37
N SER A 435 -7.19 -15.89 28.10
CA SER A 435 -7.98 -17.06 28.45
C SER A 435 -8.72 -17.60 27.25
N ASN A 436 -8.85 -18.94 27.19
CA ASN A 436 -9.56 -19.65 26.12
C ASN A 436 -9.09 -19.27 24.71
N SER A 437 -7.80 -18.94 24.54
CA SER A 437 -7.29 -18.29 23.33
C SER A 437 -6.27 -19.14 22.58
N PHE A 438 -6.25 -19.00 21.25
CA PHE A 438 -5.27 -19.61 20.37
C PHE A 438 -4.19 -18.60 20.00
N ILE A 439 -2.93 -19.02 20.05
CA ILE A 439 -1.76 -18.23 19.66
C ILE A 439 -0.84 -19.12 18.82
N GLY A 440 -0.76 -18.85 17.52
CA GLY A 440 0.02 -19.64 16.58
C GLY A 440 0.40 -18.87 15.33
N GLY A 441 1.05 -19.53 14.39
CA GLY A 441 1.52 -18.94 13.15
C GLY A 441 2.52 -19.83 12.41
N ASN A 442 3.60 -19.24 11.93
CA ASN A 442 4.59 -19.93 11.09
C ASN A 442 6.02 -19.85 11.62
N LEU A 443 6.23 -19.26 12.79
CA LEU A 443 7.50 -19.30 13.51
C LEU A 443 7.50 -20.40 14.56
N SER A 444 8.70 -20.82 15.00
CA SER A 444 8.86 -21.80 16.08
C SER A 444 8.39 -21.28 17.43
N SER A 445 8.33 -19.96 17.61
CA SER A 445 7.74 -19.31 18.78
C SER A 445 6.89 -18.13 18.35
N GLU A 446 5.62 -18.15 18.74
CA GLU A 446 4.66 -17.09 18.47
C GLU A 446 4.43 -16.20 19.70
N VAL A 447 5.13 -16.48 20.80
CA VAL A 447 5.18 -15.66 22.00
C VAL A 447 6.61 -15.19 22.24
N ALA A 448 6.77 -13.87 22.39
CA ALA A 448 8.02 -13.24 22.79
C ALA A 448 7.78 -12.41 24.06
N LEU A 449 8.57 -12.66 25.10
CA LEU A 449 8.51 -11.93 26.36
C LEU A 449 9.79 -11.11 26.54
N GLY A 450 9.65 -9.83 26.86
CA GLY A 450 10.75 -8.96 27.27
C GLY A 450 10.56 -8.55 28.72
N ILE A 451 11.30 -9.20 29.62
CA ILE A 451 11.13 -9.08 31.07
C ILE A 451 12.31 -8.30 31.67
N ASP A 452 12.00 -7.24 32.41
CA ASP A 452 12.90 -6.56 33.32
C ASP A 452 12.43 -6.76 34.77
N PRO A 453 13.30 -7.24 35.67
CA PRO A 453 12.91 -7.56 37.04
C PRO A 453 12.66 -6.33 37.93
N LEU A 454 12.98 -5.11 37.47
CA LEU A 454 12.76 -3.89 38.25
C LEU A 454 11.31 -3.43 38.27
N GLU A 455 10.43 -4.08 37.51
CA GLU A 455 9.02 -3.71 37.39
C GLU A 455 8.13 -4.94 37.22
N THR A 456 6.86 -4.79 37.56
CA THR A 456 5.88 -5.88 37.51
C THR A 456 5.74 -6.45 36.10
N PHE A 457 5.87 -7.78 36.00
CA PHE A 457 5.56 -8.55 34.81
C PHE A 457 4.57 -9.65 35.20
N ASP A 458 3.27 -9.34 35.13
CA ASP A 458 2.19 -10.25 35.49
C ASP A 458 1.48 -10.71 34.21
N VAL A 459 1.87 -11.87 33.70
CA VAL A 459 1.35 -12.42 32.44
C VAL A 459 0.90 -13.85 32.66
N SER A 460 -0.33 -14.16 32.23
CA SER A 460 -0.92 -15.48 32.33
C SER A 460 -1.67 -15.91 31.06
N PHE A 461 -1.57 -17.20 30.75
CA PHE A 461 -2.27 -17.90 29.70
C PHE A 461 -3.04 -19.06 30.33
N GLU A 462 -4.37 -18.97 30.34
CA GLU A 462 -5.26 -19.95 30.96
C GLU A 462 -6.12 -20.65 29.89
N HIS A 463 -6.04 -21.98 29.80
CA HIS A 463 -6.76 -22.75 28.77
C HIS A 463 -6.47 -22.24 27.35
N CYS A 464 -5.20 -21.95 27.07
CA CYS A 464 -4.76 -21.50 25.76
C CYS A 464 -4.08 -22.61 24.97
N ALA A 465 -4.09 -22.49 23.65
CA ALA A 465 -3.30 -23.31 22.74
C ALA A 465 -2.22 -22.44 22.10
N ILE A 466 -0.96 -22.79 22.32
CA ILE A 466 0.17 -21.89 22.05
C ILE A 466 1.27 -22.61 21.26
N GLU A 467 1.67 -22.01 20.13
CA GLU A 467 2.94 -22.33 19.46
C GLU A 467 4.05 -21.49 20.09
N ILE A 468 4.99 -22.16 20.77
CA ILE A 468 6.00 -21.51 21.61
C ILE A 468 7.26 -22.34 21.69
N GLU A 469 8.43 -21.69 21.63
CA GLU A 469 9.72 -22.37 21.81
C GLU A 469 9.79 -22.95 23.24
N PRO A 470 9.90 -24.29 23.42
CA PRO A 470 9.92 -24.89 24.75
C PRO A 470 11.12 -24.47 25.61
N ASN A 471 12.23 -24.06 24.97
CA ASN A 471 13.46 -23.66 25.65
C ASN A 471 13.90 -22.27 25.18
N PRO A 472 13.27 -21.18 25.66
CA PRO A 472 13.62 -19.83 25.24
C PRO A 472 15.07 -19.50 25.58
N GLU A 473 15.83 -18.92 24.64
CA GLU A 473 17.26 -18.63 24.80
C GLU A 473 17.58 -17.80 26.05
N ALA A 474 16.69 -16.88 26.42
CA ALA A 474 16.87 -15.98 27.56
C ALA A 474 16.26 -16.52 28.88
N GLY A 475 15.69 -17.74 28.88
CA GLY A 475 15.13 -18.38 30.07
C GLY A 475 13.96 -17.62 30.71
N HIS A 476 13.26 -16.79 29.93
CA HIS A 476 12.19 -15.91 30.44
C HIS A 476 10.96 -16.65 30.96
N TYR A 477 10.77 -17.92 30.59
CA TYR A 477 9.65 -18.74 31.05
C TYR A 477 10.03 -20.22 31.05
N ALA A 478 9.24 -21.02 31.76
CA ALA A 478 9.24 -22.47 31.68
C ALA A 478 7.81 -22.95 31.44
N LEU A 479 7.59 -23.86 30.49
CA LEU A 479 6.23 -24.37 30.20
C LEU A 479 5.60 -25.15 31.37
N THR A 480 6.41 -25.50 32.38
CA THR A 480 5.95 -26.10 33.64
C THR A 480 5.47 -25.08 34.66
N ASP A 481 5.63 -23.78 34.41
CA ASP A 481 5.12 -22.71 35.27
C ASP A 481 3.60 -22.65 35.16
N THR A 482 2.92 -23.28 36.12
CA THR A 482 1.46 -23.31 36.19
C THR A 482 0.81 -21.97 36.55
N THR A 483 1.60 -20.96 36.94
CA THR A 483 1.09 -19.61 37.19
C THR A 483 0.99 -18.81 35.88
N MET A 484 2.04 -18.87 35.05
CA MET A 484 2.04 -18.27 33.73
C MET A 484 1.25 -19.08 32.70
N PHE A 485 1.32 -20.41 32.75
CA PHE A 485 0.64 -21.29 31.81
C PHE A 485 -0.27 -22.29 32.53
N LYS A 486 -1.50 -21.89 32.76
CA LYS A 486 -2.48 -22.69 33.47
C LYS A 486 -3.32 -23.51 32.50
N SER A 487 -3.21 -24.84 32.58
CA SER A 487 -4.00 -25.78 31.76
C SER A 487 -3.92 -25.51 30.25
N SER A 488 -2.78 -24.99 29.77
CA SER A 488 -2.56 -24.66 28.35
C SER A 488 -1.92 -25.83 27.59
N GLU A 489 -2.22 -25.93 26.30
CA GLU A 489 -1.66 -26.92 25.37
C GLU A 489 -0.58 -26.24 24.51
N PHE A 490 0.51 -26.95 24.20
CA PHE A 490 1.66 -26.39 23.48
C PHE A 490 2.04 -27.23 22.28
N ASN A 491 2.34 -26.57 21.16
CA ASN A 491 2.97 -27.16 19.98
C ASN A 491 2.29 -28.46 19.48
N LEU A 492 0.96 -28.54 19.60
CA LEU A 492 0.17 -29.60 18.98
C LEU A 492 -0.17 -29.21 17.54
N ASN A 493 -0.63 -30.17 16.75
CA ASN A 493 -1.13 -29.88 15.41
C ASN A 493 -2.56 -29.33 15.50
N TRP A 494 -2.75 -28.05 15.19
CA TRP A 494 -4.05 -27.40 15.11
C TRP A 494 -4.30 -26.95 13.68
N ASP A 495 -5.11 -27.72 12.96
CA ASP A 495 -5.49 -27.38 11.59
C ASP A 495 -6.71 -26.45 11.57
N PHE A 496 -6.74 -25.57 10.55
CA PHE A 496 -7.77 -24.56 10.38
C PHE A 496 -8.42 -24.63 8.99
N LEU A 497 -9.71 -24.38 8.97
CA LEU A 497 -10.54 -24.15 7.79
C LEU A 497 -10.62 -22.64 7.48
N PRO A 498 -10.96 -22.29 6.22
CA PRO A 498 -11.26 -20.91 5.84
C PRO A 498 -12.44 -20.36 6.66
N CYS A 499 -12.45 -19.04 6.88
CA CYS A 499 -13.62 -18.35 7.38
C CYS A 499 -14.40 -17.69 6.22
N PRO A 500 -15.69 -17.32 6.41
CA PRO A 500 -16.49 -16.73 5.34
C PRO A 500 -16.02 -15.34 4.88
N TRP A 501 -15.29 -14.61 5.73
CA TRP A 501 -14.97 -13.19 5.50
C TRP A 501 -13.60 -12.97 4.87
N ILE A 502 -12.76 -14.00 4.81
CA ILE A 502 -11.40 -13.93 4.31
C ILE A 502 -11.17 -15.13 3.39
N PRO A 503 -10.71 -14.92 2.14
CA PRO A 503 -10.45 -16.01 1.20
C PRO A 503 -9.46 -17.03 1.77
N GLN A 504 -9.64 -18.29 1.37
CA GLN A 504 -8.86 -19.43 1.86
C GLN A 504 -7.36 -19.26 1.62
N GLU A 505 -6.99 -18.66 0.49
CA GLU A 505 -5.62 -18.38 0.07
C GLU A 505 -4.95 -17.30 0.93
N GLU A 506 -5.73 -16.48 1.60
CA GLU A 506 -5.24 -15.36 2.41
C GLU A 506 -5.06 -15.74 3.88
N TRP A 507 -6.08 -16.35 4.49
CA TRP A 507 -6.01 -16.71 5.91
C TRP A 507 -7.06 -17.74 6.34
N LYS A 508 -6.72 -18.56 7.34
CA LYS A 508 -7.58 -19.61 7.90
C LYS A 508 -7.65 -19.47 9.41
N LEU A 509 -8.86 -19.62 9.95
CA LEU A 509 -9.16 -19.27 11.35
C LEU A 509 -10.14 -20.20 12.04
N VAL A 510 -10.98 -20.92 11.30
CA VAL A 510 -12.00 -21.80 11.89
C VAL A 510 -11.32 -23.12 12.27
N PRO A 511 -11.29 -23.55 13.54
CA PRO A 511 -10.71 -24.84 13.89
C PRO A 511 -11.36 -25.98 13.09
N ASP A 512 -10.56 -26.87 12.52
CA ASP A 512 -11.09 -27.97 11.72
C ASP A 512 -11.62 -29.13 12.59
N SER A 513 -12.13 -30.20 11.94
CA SER A 513 -12.70 -31.36 12.62
C SER A 513 -11.67 -32.19 13.41
N SER A 514 -10.39 -32.10 13.06
CA SER A 514 -9.28 -32.82 13.71
C SER A 514 -8.64 -32.04 14.86
N SER A 515 -8.86 -30.72 14.90
CA SER A 515 -8.30 -29.82 15.90
C SER A 515 -8.71 -30.18 17.33
N THR A 516 -7.72 -30.27 18.22
CA THR A 516 -7.93 -30.60 19.64
C THR A 516 -8.52 -29.47 20.46
N LEU A 517 -8.67 -28.27 19.87
CA LEU A 517 -9.19 -27.06 20.53
C LEU A 517 -10.64 -27.19 20.99
N PHE A 518 -11.39 -28.10 20.39
CA PHE A 518 -12.80 -28.32 20.66
C PHE A 518 -13.06 -28.82 22.10
N GLY A 519 -13.96 -28.16 22.81
CA GLY A 519 -14.39 -28.56 24.16
C GLY A 519 -13.32 -28.40 25.23
N LYS A 520 -12.34 -27.52 25.02
CA LYS A 520 -11.20 -27.28 25.93
C LYS A 520 -11.28 -25.97 26.70
N ALA A 521 -12.13 -25.05 26.27
CA ALA A 521 -12.32 -23.78 26.94
C ALA A 521 -13.12 -23.95 28.24
N ILE A 522 -12.90 -23.04 29.18
CA ILE A 522 -13.62 -22.96 30.44
C ILE A 522 -14.57 -21.75 30.46
N PRO A 523 -15.74 -21.85 31.11
CA PRO A 523 -16.56 -20.69 31.36
C PRO A 523 -15.84 -19.71 32.29
N THR A 524 -15.76 -18.45 31.89
CA THR A 524 -15.30 -17.32 32.69
C THR A 524 -16.45 -16.31 32.84
N PRO A 525 -16.39 -15.39 33.82
CA PRO A 525 -17.36 -14.28 33.91
C PRO A 525 -17.40 -13.39 32.65
N PHE A 526 -16.42 -13.52 31.77
CA PHE A 526 -16.23 -12.71 30.57
C PHE A 526 -16.44 -13.49 29.27
N THR A 527 -16.76 -14.79 29.34
CA THR A 527 -16.99 -15.64 28.16
C THR A 527 -18.18 -15.10 27.36
N PRO A 528 -17.99 -14.78 26.06
CA PRO A 528 -19.07 -14.33 25.20
C PRO A 528 -20.05 -15.47 24.91
N VAL A 529 -21.34 -15.17 24.79
CA VAL A 529 -22.39 -16.18 24.52
C VAL A 529 -22.25 -16.74 23.09
N PHE A 530 -21.85 -15.89 22.16
CA PHE A 530 -21.64 -16.24 20.76
C PHE A 530 -20.16 -16.16 20.41
N ASP A 531 -19.72 -16.90 19.40
CA ASP A 531 -18.41 -16.76 18.79
C ASP A 531 -18.36 -15.56 17.82
N LEU A 532 -17.20 -15.31 17.23
CA LEU A 532 -16.99 -14.25 16.24
C LEU A 532 -17.96 -14.34 15.04
N GLY A 533 -18.42 -15.55 14.68
CA GLY A 533 -19.35 -15.78 13.59
C GLY A 533 -20.83 -15.68 13.95
N GLY A 534 -21.15 -15.43 15.23
CA GLY A 534 -22.52 -15.40 15.73
C GLY A 534 -23.11 -16.77 16.07
N ASN A 535 -22.29 -17.83 16.12
CA ASN A 535 -22.72 -19.16 16.57
C ASN A 535 -22.71 -19.23 18.10
N VAL A 536 -23.68 -19.93 18.70
CA VAL A 536 -23.72 -20.14 20.15
C VAL A 536 -22.51 -20.98 20.57
N ARG A 537 -21.78 -20.52 21.58
CA ARG A 537 -20.66 -21.28 22.14
C ARG A 537 -21.13 -22.56 22.82
N GLN A 538 -20.47 -23.67 22.50
CA GLN A 538 -20.72 -24.94 23.16
C GLN A 538 -20.24 -24.92 24.61
N GLN A 539 -20.64 -25.91 25.41
CA GLN A 539 -20.23 -26.01 26.81
C GLN A 539 -19.73 -27.43 27.10
N PRO A 540 -18.40 -27.65 27.24
CA PRO A 540 -17.31 -26.66 27.12
C PRO A 540 -17.13 -26.13 25.69
N ALA A 541 -16.68 -24.88 25.57
CA ALA A 541 -16.50 -24.17 24.28
C ALA A 541 -15.20 -24.56 23.57
N THR A 542 -15.06 -24.17 22.31
CA THR A 542 -13.80 -24.28 21.55
C THR A 542 -12.84 -23.15 21.94
N ILE A 543 -11.55 -23.47 22.14
CA ILE A 543 -10.50 -22.46 22.30
C ILE A 543 -10.39 -21.62 21.03
N GLY A 544 -10.33 -20.29 21.18
CA GLY A 544 -10.21 -19.34 20.08
C GLY A 544 -11.49 -18.55 19.78
N ALA A 545 -11.40 -17.69 18.76
CA ALA A 545 -12.45 -16.74 18.39
C ALA A 545 -13.66 -17.36 17.69
N LEU A 546 -13.52 -18.54 17.09
CA LEU A 546 -14.58 -19.23 16.34
C LEU A 546 -14.83 -20.62 16.91
N GLU A 547 -16.10 -21.02 16.97
CA GLU A 547 -16.45 -22.39 17.26
C GLU A 547 -16.15 -23.30 16.07
N ARG A 548 -15.87 -24.56 16.39
CA ARG A 548 -15.80 -25.60 15.38
C ARG A 548 -17.22 -25.91 14.87
N PRO A 549 -17.43 -25.99 13.54
CA PRO A 549 -18.73 -26.32 12.96
C PRO A 549 -19.24 -27.72 13.30
#